data_AF-A0A6A4F8C0-F1
#
_entry.id   AF-A0A6A4F8C0-F1
#
_cell.length_a   1.000
_cell.length_b   1.000
_cell.length_c   1.000
_cell.angle_alpha   90.00
_cell.angle_beta   90.00
_cell.angle_gamma   90.00
#
_symmetry.space_group_name_H-M   'P 1'
#
loop_
_entity.id
_entity.type
_entity.pdbx_description
1 polymer ?
#
loop_
_entity_poly.entity_id
_entity_poly.type
_entity_poly.pdbx_seq_one_letter_code
_entity_poly.pdbx_strand_id
1 'polypeptide(L)'
;MHAVDLHDHVWALVTLYNTLVPISLYVSLDIIKVLQTNRITSAANMVYERTHAVARTSELDEELGQVEYVFSDKTGTLTCNVMEFRSSSDFAISCSNFEVSLANQFHDYHRVI
;
A
#
# COMPACT_ATOMS: atom_id res chain seq x y z
N MET A 1 -31.57 53.25 -20.93
CA MET A 1 -30.80 52.92 -22.14
C MET A 1 -29.36 52.55 -21.76
N HIS A 2 -28.58 53.41 -21.09
CA HIS A 2 -27.17 53.12 -20.70
C HIS A 2 -26.88 51.91 -19.80
N ALA A 3 -27.82 51.47 -18.95
CA ALA A 3 -27.60 50.32 -18.07
C ALA A 3 -27.73 48.97 -18.79
N VAL A 4 -28.51 48.92 -19.88
CA VAL A 4 -28.66 47.71 -20.72
C VAL A 4 -27.39 47.49 -21.54
N ASP A 5 -26.78 48.58 -22.02
CA ASP A 5 -25.52 48.52 -22.73
C ASP A 5 -24.43 47.87 -21.86
N LEU A 6 -24.26 48.30 -20.60
CA LEU A 6 -23.24 47.71 -19.72
C LEU A 6 -23.47 46.21 -19.45
N HIS A 7 -24.73 45.81 -19.24
CA HIS A 7 -25.09 44.40 -19.05
C HIS A 7 -24.69 43.54 -20.25
N ASP A 8 -24.94 44.01 -21.47
CA ASP A 8 -24.63 43.29 -22.70
C ASP A 8 -23.12 43.19 -22.94
N HIS A 9 -22.35 44.22 -22.58
CA HIS A 9 -20.88 44.17 -22.61
C HIS A 9 -20.30 43.17 -21.61
N VAL A 10 -20.91 43.04 -20.43
CA VAL A 10 -20.49 42.05 -19.42
C VAL A 10 -20.70 40.62 -19.91
N TRP A 11 -21.86 40.30 -20.51
CA TRP A 11 -22.11 38.97 -21.08
C TRP A 11 -21.21 38.63 -22.27
N ALA A 12 -20.88 39.63 -23.09
CA ALA A 12 -19.93 39.46 -24.18
C ALA A 12 -18.52 39.10 -23.66
N LEU A 13 -18.06 39.76 -22.59
CA LEU A 13 -16.78 39.44 -21.94
C LEU A 13 -16.79 38.02 -21.34
N VAL A 14 -17.87 37.62 -20.65
CA VAL A 14 -18.01 36.26 -20.08
C VAL A 14 -17.94 35.19 -21.18
N THR A 15 -18.60 35.42 -22.31
CA THR A 15 -18.60 34.47 -23.43
C THR A 15 -17.22 34.36 -24.08
N LEU A 16 -16.49 35.48 -24.17
CA LEU A 16 -15.12 35.51 -24.70
C LEU A 16 -14.14 34.71 -23.82
N TYR A 17 -14.32 34.74 -22.50
CA TYR A 17 -13.46 34.04 -21.54
C TYR A 17 -13.86 32.58 -21.26
N ASN A 18 -15.01 32.11 -21.76
CA ASN A 18 -15.50 30.74 -21.56
C ASN A 18 -14.53 29.66 -22.10
N THR A 19 -13.62 30.02 -22.99
CA THR A 19 -12.58 29.12 -23.52
C THR A 19 -11.32 29.04 -22.66
N LEU A 20 -11.17 29.88 -21.62
CA LEU A 20 -10.00 29.86 -20.74
C LEU A 20 -9.87 28.55 -19.96
N VAL A 21 -11.00 27.98 -19.53
CA VAL A 21 -11.04 26.65 -18.90
C VAL A 21 -11.81 25.72 -19.83
N PRO A 22 -11.12 24.91 -20.65
CA PRO A 22 -11.79 24.05 -21.58
C PRO A 22 -12.47 22.90 -20.82
N ILE A 23 -13.73 22.64 -21.16
CA ILE A 23 -14.52 21.52 -20.59
C ILE A 23 -13.79 20.18 -20.80
N SER A 24 -13.03 20.06 -21.89
CA SER A 24 -12.21 18.88 -22.19
C SER A 24 -11.09 18.62 -21.18
N LEU A 25 -10.62 19.63 -20.44
CA LEU A 25 -9.60 19.45 -19.39
C LEU A 25 -10.12 18.53 -18.28
N TYR A 26 -11.34 18.80 -17.78
CA TYR A 26 -11.95 18.00 -16.73
C TYR A 26 -12.14 16.54 -17.16
N VAL A 27 -12.72 16.33 -18.35
CA VAL A 27 -12.92 14.98 -18.90
C VAL A 27 -11.60 14.24 -19.10
N SER A 28 -10.55 14.95 -19.53
CA SER A 28 -9.22 14.34 -19.72
C SER A 28 -8.60 13.89 -18.39
N LEU A 29 -8.76 14.68 -17.32
CA LEU A 29 -8.29 14.30 -15.98
C LEU A 29 -8.99 13.05 -15.45
N ASP A 30 -10.31 12.96 -15.62
CA ASP A 30 -11.07 11.78 -15.20
C ASP A 30 -10.63 10.51 -15.95
N ILE A 31 -10.36 10.62 -17.25
CA ILE A 31 -9.84 9.50 -18.05
C ILE A 31 -8.46 9.06 -17.54
N ILE A 32 -7.56 10.00 -17.22
CA ILE A 32 -6.24 9.67 -16.70
C ILE A 32 -6.33 8.92 -15.38
N LYS A 33 -7.20 9.36 -14.45
CA LYS A 33 -7.44 8.68 -13.17
C LYS A 33 -7.91 7.25 -13.35
N VAL A 34 -8.85 7.02 -14.27
CA VAL A 34 -9.33 5.67 -14.60
C VAL A 34 -8.22 4.81 -15.19
N LEU A 35 -7.40 5.35 -16.09
CA LEU A 35 -6.27 4.63 -16.66
C LEU A 35 -5.23 4.26 -15.58
N GLN A 36 -4.93 5.15 -14.65
CA GLN A 36 -3.97 4.90 -13.57
C GLN A 36 -4.46 3.78 -12.63
N THR A 37 -5.74 3.83 -12.22
CA THR A 37 -6.39 2.78 -11.42
C THR A 37 -6.36 1.41 -12.11
N ASN A 38 -6.59 1.37 -13.42
CA ASN A 38 -6.49 0.14 -14.20
C ASN A 38 -5.06 -0.42 -14.22
N ARG A 39 -4.05 0.45 -14.28
CA ARG A 39 -2.64 0.02 -14.23
C ARG A 39 -2.29 -0.58 -12.88
N ILE A 40 -2.76 0.00 -11.77
CA ILE A 40 -2.54 -0.55 -10.42
C ILE A 40 -3.17 -1.93 -10.30
N THR A 41 -4.41 -2.08 -10.78
CA THR A 41 -5.15 -3.35 -10.69
C THR A 41 -4.51 -4.46 -11.54
N SER A 42 -3.94 -4.10 -12.70
CA SER A 42 -3.26 -5.04 -13.60
C SER A 42 -1.78 -5.29 -13.24
N ALA A 43 -1.24 -4.63 -12.21
CA ALA A 43 0.18 -4.70 -11.90
C ALA A 43 0.56 -6.07 -11.31
N ALA A 44 1.55 -6.74 -11.91
CA ALA A 44 1.97 -8.08 -11.49
C ALA A 44 2.72 -8.11 -10.13
N ASN A 45 3.27 -6.98 -9.70
CA ASN A 45 3.98 -6.84 -8.42
C ASN A 45 3.05 -6.79 -7.20
N MET A 46 1.74 -6.58 -7.40
CA MET A 46 0.74 -6.43 -6.34
C MET A 46 -0.24 -7.61 -6.31
N VAL A 47 0.25 -8.82 -6.58
CA VAL A 47 -0.54 -10.06 -6.58
C VAL A 47 -0.07 -10.98 -5.46
N TYR A 48 -0.99 -11.39 -4.58
CA TYR A 48 -0.74 -12.35 -3.51
C TYR A 48 -1.64 -13.58 -3.64
N GLU A 49 -1.06 -14.78 -3.79
CA GLU A 49 -1.77 -16.08 -3.85
C GLU A 49 -2.99 -16.14 -4.81
N ARG A 50 -2.94 -15.42 -5.94
CA ARG A 50 -4.01 -15.22 -6.96
C ARG A 50 -5.03 -14.10 -6.67
N THR A 51 -4.83 -13.31 -5.63
CA THR A 51 -5.61 -12.11 -5.38
C THR A 51 -4.86 -10.89 -5.91
N HIS A 52 -5.46 -10.18 -6.84
CA HIS A 52 -4.95 -8.89 -7.34
C HIS A 52 -5.31 -7.77 -6.38
N ALA A 53 -4.43 -6.77 -6.24
CA ALA A 53 -4.79 -5.51 -5.60
C ALA A 53 -5.87 -4.82 -6.44
N VAL A 54 -7.01 -4.47 -5.81
CA VAL A 54 -8.12 -3.79 -6.49
C VAL A 54 -8.26 -2.38 -5.94
N ALA A 55 -8.04 -1.39 -6.79
CA ALA A 55 -8.31 0.00 -6.46
C ALA A 55 -9.80 0.28 -6.70
N ARG A 56 -10.53 0.61 -5.63
CA ARG A 56 -12.00 0.82 -5.64
C ARG A 56 -12.41 2.26 -5.94
N THR A 57 -11.49 3.20 -5.77
CA THR A 57 -11.75 4.65 -5.90
C THR A 57 -10.60 5.29 -6.67
N SER A 58 -10.87 5.80 -7.86
CA SER A 58 -9.86 6.42 -8.74
C SER A 58 -9.48 7.85 -8.35
N GLU A 59 -10.28 8.51 -7.52
CA GLU A 59 -9.98 9.88 -7.05
C GLU A 59 -8.82 9.92 -6.05
N LEU A 60 -8.63 8.86 -5.27
CA LEU A 60 -7.63 8.79 -4.21
C LEU A 60 -6.22 8.44 -4.70
N ASP A 61 -6.08 8.07 -5.97
CA ASP A 61 -4.81 7.61 -6.56
C ASP A 61 -3.71 8.70 -6.51
N GLU A 62 -4.11 9.97 -6.67
CA GLU A 62 -3.19 11.11 -6.53
C GLU A 62 -2.84 11.40 -5.07
N GLU A 63 -3.79 11.18 -4.15
CA GLU A 63 -3.58 11.39 -2.71
C GLU A 63 -2.63 10.34 -2.12
N LEU A 64 -2.67 9.11 -2.65
CA LEU A 64 -1.75 8.02 -2.29
C LEU A 64 -0.27 8.41 -2.45
N GLY A 65 0.06 9.28 -3.41
CA GLY A 65 1.42 9.80 -3.61
C GLY A 65 1.86 10.87 -2.61
N GLN A 66 0.94 11.37 -1.78
CA GLN A 66 1.16 12.48 -0.84
C GLN A 66 1.00 12.07 0.63
N VAL A 67 0.79 10.77 0.91
CA VAL A 67 0.59 10.26 2.27
C VAL A 67 1.89 10.35 3.07
N GLU A 68 1.87 11.06 4.19
CA GLU A 68 3.01 11.17 5.13
C GLU A 68 2.90 10.18 6.30
N TYR A 69 1.68 9.84 6.72
CA TYR A 69 1.43 8.99 7.88
C TYR A 69 0.62 7.75 7.50
N VAL A 70 1.12 6.57 7.90
CA VAL A 70 0.40 5.29 7.74
C VAL A 70 0.00 4.80 9.12
N PHE A 71 -1.31 4.79 9.39
CA PHE A 71 -1.86 4.16 10.58
C PHE A 71 -2.09 2.68 10.30
N SER A 72 -1.33 1.81 10.97
CA SER A 72 -1.44 0.36 10.82
C SER A 72 -2.09 -0.26 12.06
N ASP A 73 -3.02 -1.18 11.83
CA ASP A 73 -3.58 -2.02 12.89
C ASP A 73 -2.62 -3.18 13.24
N LYS A 74 -2.66 -3.64 14.49
CA LYS A 74 -1.74 -4.69 14.97
C LYS A 74 -2.20 -6.09 14.54
N THR A 75 -3.48 -6.38 14.66
CA THR A 75 -4.01 -7.74 14.47
C THR A 75 -4.55 -7.89 13.06
N GLY A 76 -4.09 -8.90 12.31
CA GLY A 76 -4.54 -9.12 10.93
C GLY A 76 -3.89 -8.21 9.88
N THR A 77 -3.14 -7.17 10.27
CA THR A 77 -2.24 -6.41 9.37
C THR A 77 -0.77 -6.69 9.68
N LEU A 78 -0.28 -6.36 10.89
CA LEU A 78 1.12 -6.62 11.26
C LEU A 78 1.38 -8.08 11.66
N THR A 79 0.35 -8.76 12.16
CA THR A 79 0.47 -10.13 12.64
C THR A 79 -0.51 -11.04 11.91
N CYS A 80 -0.06 -12.23 11.51
CA CYS A 80 -0.90 -13.26 10.89
C CYS A 80 -1.84 -13.95 11.90
N ASN A 81 -1.97 -13.43 13.13
CA ASN A 81 -2.70 -14.04 14.24
C ASN A 81 -2.36 -15.54 14.45
N VAL A 82 -1.10 -15.91 14.19
CA VAL A 82 -0.53 -17.25 14.45
C VAL A 82 0.58 -17.08 15.46
N MET A 83 0.46 -17.78 16.59
CA MET A 83 1.45 -17.72 17.67
C MET A 83 2.34 -18.96 17.61
N GLU A 84 3.61 -18.76 17.26
CA GLU A 84 4.63 -19.80 17.29
C GLU A 84 5.50 -19.67 18.53
N PHE A 85 5.67 -20.77 19.25
CA PHE A 85 6.59 -20.83 20.37
C PHE A 85 8.03 -20.95 19.85
N ARG A 86 8.81 -19.86 19.93
CA ARG A 86 10.18 -19.79 19.41
C ARG A 86 11.22 -20.37 20.38
N SER A 87 11.17 -20.00 21.65
CA SER A 87 12.08 -20.50 22.67
C SER A 87 11.60 -20.14 24.07
N SER A 88 11.97 -20.96 25.06
CA SER A 88 12.07 -20.56 26.46
C SER A 88 13.49 -20.75 26.94
N SER A 89 13.90 -20.00 27.96
CA SER A 89 15.21 -20.13 28.62
C SER A 89 15.52 -21.57 28.99
N ASP A 90 14.54 -22.27 29.53
CA ASP A 90 14.70 -23.63 30.03
C ASP A 90 14.80 -24.64 28.88
N PHE A 91 14.09 -24.39 27.77
CA PHE A 91 14.17 -25.22 26.57
C PHE A 91 15.49 -25.00 25.81
N ALA A 92 16.03 -23.77 25.77
CA ALA A 92 17.33 -23.49 25.18
C ALA A 92 18.49 -24.12 25.98
N ILE A 93 18.41 -24.05 27.32
CA ILE A 93 19.37 -24.71 28.22
C ILE A 93 19.25 -26.24 28.10
N SER A 94 18.03 -26.78 27.97
CA SER A 94 17.80 -28.19 27.70
C SER A 94 18.46 -28.65 26.39
N CYS A 95 18.32 -27.89 25.30
CA CYS A 95 18.93 -28.24 24.02
C CYS A 95 20.47 -28.13 24.05
N SER A 96 21.04 -27.08 24.66
CA SER A 96 22.50 -26.97 24.81
C SER A 96 23.08 -28.05 25.72
N ASN A 97 22.38 -28.38 26.80
CA ASN A 97 22.79 -29.46 27.70
C ASN A 97 22.67 -30.84 27.02
N PHE A 98 21.71 -31.01 26.11
CA PHE A 98 21.52 -32.26 25.37
C PHE A 98 22.64 -32.47 24.32
N GLU A 99 23.05 -31.44 23.58
CA GLU A 99 24.21 -31.53 22.66
C GLU A 99 25.53 -31.78 23.40
N VAL A 100 25.76 -31.10 24.54
CA VAL A 100 26.97 -31.29 25.35
C VAL A 100 26.99 -32.68 26.01
N SER A 101 25.83 -33.21 26.42
CA SER A 101 25.73 -34.57 26.98
C SER A 101 25.99 -35.66 25.93
N LEU A 102 25.54 -35.48 24.69
CA LEU A 102 25.83 -36.38 23.57
C LEU A 102 27.30 -36.32 23.15
N ALA A 103 27.91 -35.13 23.13
CA ALA A 103 29.34 -34.95 22.82
C ALA A 103 30.24 -35.60 23.89
N ASN A 104 29.88 -35.48 25.18
CA ASN A 104 30.63 -36.11 26.26
C ASN A 104 30.50 -37.65 26.25
N GLN A 105 29.32 -38.20 25.95
CA GLN A 105 29.17 -39.66 25.77
C GLN A 105 29.98 -40.21 24.60
N PHE A 106 30.11 -39.47 23.49
CA PHE A 106 30.92 -39.88 22.35
C PHE A 106 32.43 -39.79 22.64
N HIS A 107 32.87 -38.81 23.44
CA HIS A 107 34.28 -38.64 23.81
C HIS A 107 34.75 -39.70 24.82
N ASP A 108 33.90 -40.11 25.76
CA ASP A 108 34.22 -41.17 26.72
C ASP A 108 34.25 -42.57 26.07
N TYR A 109 33.46 -42.80 25.02
CA TYR A 109 33.48 -44.07 24.28
C TYR A 109 34.83 -44.32 23.58
N HIS A 110 35.53 -43.26 23.18
CA HIS A 110 36.81 -43.36 22.46
C HIS A 110 38.04 -43.47 23.38
N ARG A 111 37.83 -43.45 24.71
CA ARG A 111 38.87 -43.66 25.73
C ARG A 111 38.84 -45.05 26.38
N VAL A 112 37.88 -45.90 26.02
CA VAL A 112 37.68 -47.26 26.58
C VAL A 112 38.06 -48.37 25.58
N ILE A 113 38.67 -48.01 24.44
CA ILE A 113 39.37 -48.91 23.50
C ILE A 113 40.85 -48.51 23.49
#